data_AF-A0A8T5UP71-F1
#
_entry.id   AF-A0A8T5UP71-F1
#
_cell.length_a   1.000
_cell.length_b   1.000
_cell.length_c   1.000
_cell.angle_alpha   90.00
_cell.angle_beta   90.00
_cell.angle_gamma   90.00
#
_symmetry.space_group_name_H-M   'P 1'
#
loop_
_entity.id
_entity.type
_entity.pdbx_description
1 polymer ?
#
loop_
_entity_poly.entity_id
_entity_poly.type
_entity_poly.pdbx_seq_one_letter_code
_entity_poly.pdbx_strand_id
1 'polypeptide(L)' 'KYSEYAVHCRVKRVKDVVKLKLRTQKHLFTFKTDPPTADRLLMNMKCDVIEL' A
#
# COMPACT_ATOMS: atom_id res chain seq x y z
N LYS A 1 7.40 -9.71 -6.93
CA LYS A 1 6.52 -10.89 -7.18
C LYS A 1 5.17 -10.82 -6.47
N TYR A 2 5.01 -10.27 -5.25
CA TYR A 2 3.68 -10.16 -4.62
C TYR A 2 2.84 -8.94 -5.05
N SER A 3 3.47 -7.91 -5.64
CA SER A 3 2.79 -6.70 -6.12
C SER A 3 1.95 -6.93 -7.38
N GLU A 4 2.27 -7.95 -8.18
CA GLU A 4 1.59 -8.27 -9.44
C GLU A 4 0.27 -9.02 -9.22
N TYR A 5 0.11 -9.68 -8.07
CA TYR A 5 -1.14 -10.34 -7.66
C TYR A 5 -1.99 -9.48 -6.71
N ALA A 6 -1.56 -8.25 -6.47
CA ALA A 6 -2.30 -7.32 -5.63
C ALA A 6 -3.50 -6.78 -6.41
N VAL A 7 -4.69 -7.00 -5.88
CA VAL A 7 -5.94 -6.52 -6.45
C VAL A 7 -6.03 -5.00 -6.27
N HIS A 8 -5.64 -4.51 -5.09
CA HIS A 8 -5.61 -3.08 -4.79
C HIS A 8 -4.77 -2.80 -3.54
N CYS A 9 -4.20 -1.60 -3.44
CA CYS A 9 -3.50 -1.11 -2.27
C CYS A 9 -4.34 -0.04 -1.57
N ARG A 10 -4.73 -0.26 -0.30
CA ARG A 10 -5.44 0.75 0.49
C ARG A 10 -4.44 1.55 1.31
N VAL A 11 -4.39 2.85 1.10
CA VAL A 11 -3.48 3.75 1.83
C VAL A 11 -4.28 4.43 2.94
N LYS A 12 -3.85 4.23 4.18
CA LYS A 12 -4.37 4.98 5.32
C LYS A 12 -3.26 5.83 5.92
N ARG A 13 -3.33 7.14 5.70
CA ARG A 13 -2.39 8.11 6.29
C ARG A 13 -2.90 8.48 7.69
N VAL A 14 -2.06 8.31 8.71
CA VAL A 14 -2.40 8.64 10.10
C VAL A 14 -1.28 9.48 10.68
N LYS A 15 -1.49 10.78 10.93
CA LYS A 15 -0.49 11.73 11.49
C LYS A 15 0.95 11.46 11.01
N ASP A 16 1.73 10.68 11.75
CA ASP A 16 3.15 10.39 11.47
C ASP A 16 3.42 9.06 10.73
N VAL A 17 2.42 8.20 10.54
CA VAL A 17 2.59 6.85 9.98
C VAL A 17 1.54 6.57 8.91
N VAL A 18 2.01 6.08 7.76
CA VAL A 18 1.17 5.58 6.67
C VAL A 18 1.07 4.06 6.76
N LYS A 19 -0.16 3.55 6.64
CA LYS A 19 -0.44 2.12 6.54
C LYS A 19 -0.81 1.80 5.10
N LEU A 20 0.07 1.11 4.40
CA LEU A 20 -0.19 0.52 3.08
C LEU A 20 -0.78 -0.86 3.29
N LYS A 21 -2.05 -1.03 2.95
CA LYS A 21 -2.78 -2.29 3.06
C LYS A 21 -2.94 -2.92 1.67
N LEU A 22 -1.99 -3.77 1.30
CA LEU A 22 -2.00 -4.47 0.02
C LEU A 22 -2.98 -5.65 0.11
N ARG A 23 -4.08 -5.59 -0.64
CA ARG A 23 -5.04 -6.69 -0.74
C ARG A 23 -4.61 -7.60 -1.89
N THR A 24 -4.26 -8.83 -1.54
CA THR A 24 -4.12 -9.93 -2.50
C THR A 24 -5.37 -10.80 -2.45
N GLN A 25 -5.51 -11.75 -3.39
CA GLN A 25 -6.67 -12.65 -3.46
C GLN A 25 -6.96 -13.38 -2.13
N LYS A 26 -5.93 -13.76 -1.38
CA LYS A 26 -6.07 -14.53 -0.13
C LYS A 26 -5.70 -13.73 1.13
N HIS A 27 -4.75 -12.80 1.05
CA HIS A 27 -4.19 -12.14 2.22
C HIS A 27 -4.24 -10.62 2.14
N LEU A 28 -4.46 -9.98 3.30
CA LEU A 28 -4.29 -8.54 3.46
C LEU A 28 -2.93 -8.29 4.13
N PHE A 29 -1.96 -7.80 3.37
CA PHE A 29 -0.68 -7.39 3.93
C PHE A 29 -0.79 -5.95 4.41
N THR A 30 -0.33 -5.67 5.62
CA THR A 30 -0.24 -4.30 6.13
C THR A 30 1.22 -3.94 6.32
N PHE A 31 1.67 -2.93 5.61
CA PHE A 31 2.98 -2.34 5.76
C PHE A 31 2.83 -0.97 6.41
N LYS A 32 3.54 -0.74 7.53
CA LYS A 32 3.58 0.56 8.20
C LYS A 32 4.88 1.25 7.81
N THR A 33 4.78 2.46 7.31
CA THR A 33 5.94 3.23 6.86
C THR A 33 5.70 4.72 7.06
N ASP A 34 6.75 5.50 6.99
CA ASP A 34 6.72 6.95 6.93
C ASP A 34 6.12 7.47 5.60
N PRO A 35 5.54 8.68 5.57
CA PRO A 35 4.96 9.28 4.38
C PRO A 35 5.89 9.34 3.16
N PRO A 36 7.16 9.81 3.27
CA PRO A 36 8.01 9.94 2.09
C PRO A 36 8.41 8.59 1.48
N THR A 37 8.61 7.56 2.31
CA THR A 37 8.84 6.19 1.82
C THR A 37 7.58 5.60 1.20
N ALA A 38 6.39 5.91 1.74
CA ALA A 38 5.11 5.48 1.17
C ALA A 38 4.93 5.99 -0.25
N ASP A 39 5.16 7.28 -0.51
CA ASP A 39 4.98 7.87 -1.84
C ASP A 39 5.96 7.29 -2.86
N ARG A 40 7.20 6.98 -2.46
CA ARG A 40 8.16 6.25 -3.31
C ARG A 40 7.70 4.83 -3.65
N LEU A 41 7.13 4.11 -2.68
CA LEU A 41 6.60 2.77 -2.87
C LEU A 41 5.36 2.77 -3.78
N LEU A 42 4.51 3.78 -3.63
CA LEU A 42 3.32 4.00 -4.46
C LEU A 42 3.71 4.29 -5.91
N MET A 43 4.72 5.13 -6.14
CA MET A 43 5.21 5.47 -7.49
C MET A 43 5.77 4.27 -8.25
N ASN A 44 6.35 3.30 -7.54
CA ASN A 44 6.89 2.06 -8.13
C ASN A 44 5.86 0.92 -8.22
N MET A 45 4.67 1.08 -7.64
CA MET A 45 3.61 0.06 -7.66
C MET A 45 2.68 0.26 -8.88
N LYS A 46 2.41 -0.82 -9.61
CA LYS A 46 1.46 -0.86 -10.74
C LYS A 46 0.02 -1.21 -10.34
N CYS A 47 -0.31 -1.23 -9.05
CA CYS A 47 -1.63 -1.65 -8.58
C CYS A 47 -2.54 -0.46 -8.28
N ASP A 48 -3.85 -0.68 -8.34
CA ASP A 48 -4.84 0.35 -8.04
C ASP A 48 -4.73 0.81 -6.58
N VAL A 49 -4.52 2.11 -6.40
CA VAL A 49 -4.37 2.74 -5.10
C VAL A 49 -5.70 3.35 -4.66
N ILE A 50 -6.18 2.97 -3.48
CA ILE A 50 -7.38 3.51 -2.85
C ILE A 50 -6.95 4.24 -1.57
N GLU A 51 -7.11 5.57 -1.51
CA GLU A 51 -6.93 6.32 -0.27
C GLU A 51 -8.15 6.20 0.65
N LEU A 52 -7.92 6.04 1.96
CA LEU A 52 -8.93 5.72 2.98
C LEU A 52 -8.65 6.35 4.34
#